data_AF-A0AAD9M0B4-F1
#
_entry.id   AF-A0AAD9M0B4-F1
#
_cell.length_a   1.000
_cell.length_b   1.000
_cell.length_c   1.000
_cell.angle_alpha   90.00
_cell.angle_beta   90.00
_cell.angle_gamma   90.00
#
_symmetry.space_group_name_H-M   'P 1'
#
loop_
_entity.id
_entity.type
_entity.pdbx_description
1 polymer ?
#
loop_
_entity_poly.entity_id
_entity_poly.type
_entity_poly.pdbx_seq_one_letter_code
_entity_poly.pdbx_strand_id
1 'polypeptide(L)'
;MTRKGSPKARTGCITCKIRKVKCDEAKPSCNRCTASGRFCDGYKPASSSELRQYRPHRVFPGASKPGEGRALHYFFLEAAPYMSGAFDPQFWPKLVMQFVNFESAARHCVISIGCISEWLQHRAGENEQIHLQNAAFALHHYNAAMHELRSMPLVTLQDRQPVVLLVCLLFITIELMQSNRDAAMAHCKHGFQLMKHTVANYPWTREHLLPLFKRVSAVAFVHGDNPKAFPDLRGFEHTAPTSFMTMSNAQVMLDDILVHTLRLVRNGDVYRRQPEKCMSVSPELSAEKARLEASLDTWKFLYDDYQTRPSSRVEEPSQRVKNATDILSFFLLCRYESCRIWLNTAFGGDDYDYMTHLEAYRTIFAEVGIGSHQVEKLFAGDVYFTVDVGYFPSISLVMTKCHHLESRLRSLGMMPLPGLPKEHLCLSAKIGGCNMESAKLVYHTAHSLNHLGLDRLSLVEG
;
A
#
# COMPACT_ATOMS: atom_id res chain seq x y z
N MET A 1 54.37 4.24 43.12
CA MET A 1 53.06 3.60 42.90
C MET A 1 52.18 4.52 42.05
N THR A 2 52.04 4.24 40.77
CA THR A 2 51.18 4.99 39.83
C THR A 2 49.73 4.51 39.93
N ARG A 3 48.79 5.41 40.24
CA ARG A 3 47.35 5.09 40.36
C ARG A 3 46.78 4.72 38.98
N LYS A 4 46.20 3.51 38.88
CA LYS A 4 45.46 3.01 37.70
C LYS A 4 44.23 3.90 37.47
N GLY A 5 44.18 4.61 36.34
CA GLY A 5 43.06 5.50 36.01
C GLY A 5 41.77 4.72 35.77
N SER A 6 40.72 5.04 36.52
CA SER A 6 39.38 4.48 36.29
C SER A 6 38.76 5.01 34.99
N PRO A 7 37.98 4.21 34.24
CA PRO A 7 37.37 4.62 32.98
C PRO A 7 36.47 5.85 33.17
N LYS A 8 36.60 6.84 32.28
CA LYS A 8 35.83 8.08 32.32
C LYS A 8 34.36 7.78 31.94
N ALA A 9 33.44 7.96 32.88
CA ALA A 9 32.00 7.86 32.62
C ALA A 9 31.58 8.96 31.61
N ARG A 10 30.99 8.56 30.48
CA ARG A 10 30.59 9.46 29.38
C ARG A 10 29.25 10.18 29.63
N THR A 11 28.54 9.84 30.68
CA THR A 11 27.13 10.20 30.94
C THR A 11 26.93 11.29 31.99
N GLY A 12 27.99 11.79 32.62
CA GLY A 12 27.89 12.87 33.61
C GLY A 12 27.39 14.22 33.04
N CYS A 13 26.81 15.04 33.91
CA CYS A 13 26.34 16.40 33.57
C CYS A 13 27.50 17.28 33.07
N ILE A 14 27.17 18.32 32.32
CA ILE A 14 28.15 19.21 31.69
C ILE A 14 29.07 19.84 32.75
N THR A 15 28.50 20.34 33.84
CA THR A 15 29.25 20.99 34.93
C THR A 15 30.25 20.02 35.60
N CYS A 16 29.86 18.78 35.91
CA CYS A 16 30.78 17.79 36.49
C CYS A 16 31.90 17.38 35.52
N LYS A 17 31.60 17.31 34.20
CA LYS A 17 32.60 17.03 33.17
C LYS A 17 33.63 18.14 33.04
N ILE A 18 33.19 19.40 33.02
CA ILE A 18 34.09 20.57 33.03
C ILE A 18 35.00 20.52 34.25
N ARG A 19 34.43 20.19 35.40
CA ARG A 19 35.16 20.06 36.68
C ARG A 19 36.04 18.81 36.79
N LYS A 20 36.01 17.90 35.81
CA LYS A 20 36.73 16.61 35.82
C LYS A 20 36.46 15.78 37.08
N VAL A 21 35.25 15.86 37.63
CA VAL A 21 34.81 15.07 38.79
C VAL A 21 33.74 14.06 38.37
N LYS A 22 33.69 12.89 39.04
CA LYS A 22 32.63 11.89 38.81
C LYS A 22 31.25 12.51 39.08
N CYS A 23 30.31 12.36 38.17
CA CYS A 23 28.91 12.77 38.35
C CYS A 23 28.11 11.61 38.94
N ASP A 24 27.11 11.90 39.76
CA ASP A 24 26.16 10.94 40.32
C ASP A 24 24.93 10.71 39.41
N GLU A 25 24.84 11.43 38.28
CA GLU A 25 23.84 11.20 37.21
C GLU A 25 22.36 11.40 37.60
N ALA A 26 22.07 11.95 38.78
CA ALA A 26 20.72 12.32 39.19
C ALA A 26 20.11 13.43 38.30
N LYS A 27 18.85 13.24 37.89
CA LYS A 27 18.08 14.19 37.05
C LYS A 27 16.99 14.87 37.90
N PRO A 28 16.64 16.15 37.64
CA PRO A 28 17.13 17.01 36.55
C PRO A 28 18.50 17.64 36.80
N SER A 29 18.94 17.72 38.06
CA SER A 29 20.26 18.24 38.47
C SER A 29 20.99 17.23 39.35
N CYS A 30 22.30 17.08 39.15
CA CYS A 30 23.08 16.11 39.92
C CYS A 30 23.31 16.58 41.37
N ASN A 31 23.30 15.67 42.33
CA ASN A 31 23.44 16.00 43.75
C ASN A 31 24.79 16.66 44.05
N ARG A 32 25.84 16.33 43.28
CA ARG A 32 27.14 17.00 43.44
C ARG A 32 27.13 18.48 43.07
N CYS A 33 26.34 18.89 42.08
CA CYS A 33 26.21 20.31 41.76
C CYS A 33 25.38 21.00 42.84
N THR A 34 24.24 20.42 43.20
CA THR A 34 23.31 20.93 44.23
C THR A 34 23.98 21.08 45.59
N ALA A 35 24.64 20.03 46.09
CA ALA A 35 25.34 20.06 47.38
C ALA A 35 26.53 21.02 47.39
N SER A 36 27.09 21.35 46.23
CA SER A 36 28.19 22.31 46.11
C SER A 36 27.74 23.74 45.85
N GLY A 37 26.43 24.01 45.87
CA GLY A 37 25.83 25.32 45.62
C GLY A 37 26.01 25.83 44.18
N ARG A 38 26.27 24.95 43.21
CA ARG A 38 26.51 25.33 41.81
C ARG A 38 25.30 25.02 40.95
N PHE A 39 25.02 25.92 40.01
CA PHE A 39 24.05 25.68 38.95
C PHE A 39 24.51 24.48 38.10
N CYS A 40 23.61 23.53 37.88
CA CYS A 40 23.86 22.35 37.08
C CYS A 40 23.41 22.63 35.65
N ASP A 41 24.34 22.71 34.70
CA ASP A 41 24.07 22.98 33.27
C ASP A 41 23.38 21.79 32.55
N GLY A 42 22.84 20.85 33.32
CA GLY A 42 22.13 19.67 32.84
C GLY A 42 23.02 18.66 32.13
N TYR A 43 22.35 17.73 31.45
CA TYR A 43 22.95 16.67 30.66
C TYR A 43 22.82 17.04 29.19
N LYS A 44 23.87 16.80 28.39
CA LYS A 44 23.76 17.00 26.94
C LYS A 44 22.61 16.12 26.40
N PRO A 45 21.67 16.66 25.61
CA PRO A 45 20.75 15.84 24.85
C PRO A 45 21.57 14.96 23.90
N ALA A 46 21.14 13.71 23.72
CA ALA A 46 21.73 12.79 22.76
C ALA A 46 21.79 13.49 21.40
N SER A 47 22.99 13.71 20.86
CA SER A 47 23.13 14.26 19.52
C SER A 47 22.54 13.27 18.52
N SER A 48 22.03 13.72 17.38
CA SER A 48 21.50 12.89 16.29
C SER A 48 22.48 11.81 15.77
N SER A 49 23.75 11.87 16.18
CA SER A 49 24.74 10.81 15.97
C SER A 49 24.57 9.60 16.91
N GLU A 50 23.83 9.71 18.02
CA GLU A 50 23.58 8.60 18.96
C GLU A 50 22.43 7.69 18.50
N LEU A 51 21.60 8.12 17.55
CA LEU A 51 20.70 7.22 16.80
C LEU A 51 21.47 6.19 15.96
N ARG A 52 22.77 6.39 15.71
CA ARG A 52 23.65 5.41 15.04
C ARG A 52 24.19 4.32 15.99
N GLN A 53 23.88 4.37 17.30
CA GLN A 53 24.33 3.37 18.28
C GLN A 53 23.19 2.57 18.95
N TYR A 54 21.99 2.57 18.36
CA TYR A 54 21.07 1.46 18.61
C TYR A 54 21.64 0.23 17.90
N ARG A 55 22.30 -0.67 18.64
CA ARG A 55 22.77 -1.96 18.11
C ARG A 55 21.55 -2.84 17.80
N PRO A 56 21.15 -3.01 16.53
CA PRO A 56 19.95 -3.78 16.18
C PRO A 56 20.17 -5.29 16.34
N HIS A 57 21.43 -5.72 16.54
CA HIS A 57 21.81 -7.13 16.73
C HIS A 57 21.19 -7.80 17.96
N ARG A 58 20.48 -7.06 18.84
CA ARG A 58 19.74 -7.64 19.97
C ARG A 58 18.24 -7.79 19.72
N VAL A 59 17.69 -7.19 18.66
CA VAL A 59 16.23 -7.22 18.39
C VAL A 59 15.86 -8.30 17.37
N PHE A 60 16.78 -8.64 16.45
CA PHE A 60 16.53 -9.63 15.40
C PHE A 60 17.63 -10.73 15.38
N PRO A 61 17.41 -11.87 16.08
CA PRO A 61 18.37 -12.98 16.13
C PRO A 61 18.63 -13.54 14.73
N GLY A 62 19.84 -13.38 14.18
CA GLY A 62 20.23 -13.81 12.83
C GLY A 62 20.55 -12.69 11.84
N ALA A 63 20.25 -11.43 12.17
CA ALA A 63 20.70 -10.25 11.40
C ALA A 63 22.10 -9.81 11.86
N SER A 64 23.12 -10.42 11.28
CA SER A 64 24.51 -10.37 11.77
C SER A 64 25.35 -9.32 11.06
N LYS A 65 24.98 -8.91 9.83
CA LYS A 65 25.79 -7.97 9.04
C LYS A 65 25.43 -6.51 9.36
N PRO A 66 26.41 -5.58 9.29
CA PRO A 66 26.12 -4.15 9.28
C PRO A 66 25.17 -3.81 8.10
N GLY A 67 24.04 -3.17 8.39
CA GLY A 67 23.02 -2.82 7.37
C GLY A 67 21.71 -3.61 7.51
N GLU A 68 21.76 -4.92 7.77
CA GLU A 68 20.56 -5.76 7.93
C GLU A 68 19.67 -5.26 9.07
N GLY A 69 20.28 -4.95 10.20
CA GLY A 69 19.59 -4.41 11.37
C GLY A 69 18.94 -3.04 11.14
N ARG A 70 19.56 -2.19 10.31
CA ARG A 70 19.02 -0.88 9.93
C ARG A 70 17.80 -1.05 9.03
N ALA A 71 17.92 -1.90 7.99
CA ALA A 71 16.83 -2.16 7.07
C ALA A 71 15.61 -2.78 7.77
N LEU A 72 15.82 -3.74 8.69
CA LEU A 72 14.75 -4.32 9.50
C LEU A 72 14.10 -3.28 10.43
N HIS A 73 14.91 -2.41 11.03
CA HIS A 73 14.40 -1.35 11.90
C HIS A 73 13.57 -0.33 11.12
N TYR A 74 14.06 0.11 9.97
CA TYR A 74 13.35 1.01 9.08
C TYR A 74 12.05 0.40 8.58
N PHE A 75 12.08 -0.88 8.17
CA PHE A 75 10.86 -1.58 7.78
C PHE A 75 9.84 -1.61 8.91
N PHE A 76 10.25 -1.94 10.14
CA PHE A 76 9.34 -2.06 11.27
C PHE A 76 8.71 -0.73 11.69
N LEU A 77 9.50 0.35 11.78
CA LEU A 77 9.02 1.64 12.28
C LEU A 77 8.34 2.49 11.22
N GLU A 78 8.85 2.44 9.98
CA GLU A 78 8.39 3.32 8.91
C GLU A 78 7.60 2.51 7.87
N ALA A 79 8.25 1.61 7.12
CA ALA A 79 7.62 1.04 5.93
C ALA A 79 6.37 0.20 6.23
N ALA A 80 6.40 -0.68 7.23
CA ALA A 80 5.32 -1.62 7.53
C ALA A 80 4.01 -0.93 7.98
N PRO A 81 4.03 0.06 8.90
CA PRO A 81 2.85 0.86 9.19
C PRO A 81 2.22 1.51 7.95
N TYR A 82 3.03 2.06 7.05
CA TYR A 82 2.52 2.68 5.82
C TYR A 82 1.97 1.65 4.83
N MET A 83 2.69 0.54 4.60
CA MET A 83 2.28 -0.53 3.68
C MET A 83 0.96 -1.22 4.08
N SER A 84 0.58 -1.10 5.36
CA SER A 84 -0.69 -1.61 5.89
C SER A 84 -1.91 -0.81 5.43
N GLY A 85 -1.71 0.45 5.02
CA GLY A 85 -2.78 1.32 4.55
C GLY A 85 -3.95 1.40 5.54
N ALA A 86 -5.16 1.49 5.01
CA ALA A 86 -6.41 1.56 5.78
C ALA A 86 -7.04 0.18 6.08
N PHE A 87 -6.49 -0.91 5.54
CA PHE A 87 -7.24 -2.16 5.35
C PHE A 87 -6.79 -3.32 6.26
N ASP A 88 -5.49 -3.45 6.57
CA ASP A 88 -5.01 -4.42 7.58
C ASP A 88 -3.80 -3.86 8.34
N PRO A 89 -4.02 -3.23 9.52
CA PRO A 89 -2.96 -2.59 10.29
C PRO A 89 -2.00 -3.59 10.96
N GLN A 90 -2.30 -4.90 10.95
CA GLN A 90 -1.50 -5.90 11.67
C GLN A 90 -0.65 -6.77 10.75
N PHE A 91 -1.03 -6.95 9.48
CA PHE A 91 -0.31 -7.83 8.57
C PHE A 91 1.19 -7.54 8.49
N TRP A 92 1.59 -6.34 8.06
CA TRP A 92 3.00 -6.00 7.90
C TRP A 92 3.75 -5.81 9.23
N PRO A 93 3.24 -5.04 10.21
CA PRO A 93 4.02 -4.72 11.40
C PRO A 93 4.11 -5.89 12.38
N LYS A 94 3.13 -6.81 12.35
CA LYS A 94 3.04 -7.93 13.30
C LYS A 94 3.27 -9.27 12.62
N LEU A 95 2.42 -9.68 11.67
CA LEU A 95 2.48 -11.02 11.09
C LEU A 95 3.79 -11.23 10.31
N VAL A 96 4.11 -10.34 9.37
CA VAL A 96 5.34 -10.43 8.57
C VAL A 96 6.57 -10.40 9.47
N MET A 97 6.59 -9.53 10.49
CA MET A 97 7.71 -9.45 11.44
C MET A 97 7.86 -10.69 12.33
N GLN A 98 6.78 -11.41 12.63
CA GLN A 98 6.88 -12.72 13.27
C GLN A 98 7.63 -13.69 12.36
N PHE A 99 7.27 -13.77 11.08
CA PHE A 99 7.96 -14.63 10.11
C PHE A 99 9.43 -14.26 9.91
N VAL A 100 9.78 -12.98 9.92
CA VAL A 100 11.19 -12.52 9.86
C VAL A 100 12.06 -13.17 10.95
N ASN A 101 11.50 -13.45 12.13
CA ASN A 101 12.26 -14.01 13.24
C ASN A 101 12.64 -15.48 13.04
N PHE A 102 11.83 -16.27 12.35
CA PHE A 102 12.05 -17.73 12.20
C PHE A 102 12.23 -18.20 10.75
N GLU A 103 11.91 -17.38 9.75
CA GLU A 103 12.08 -17.70 8.33
C GLU A 103 13.21 -16.89 7.68
N SER A 104 14.30 -17.56 7.33
CA SER A 104 15.47 -16.94 6.68
C SER A 104 15.11 -16.25 5.36
N ALA A 105 14.33 -16.93 4.50
CA ALA A 105 13.89 -16.37 3.22
C ALA A 105 13.04 -15.11 3.40
N ALA A 106 12.05 -15.13 4.30
CA ALA A 106 11.21 -13.96 4.57
C ALA A 106 12.02 -12.79 5.12
N ARG A 107 12.96 -13.06 6.04
CA ARG A 107 13.88 -12.05 6.58
C ARG A 107 14.71 -11.36 5.50
N HIS A 108 15.29 -12.14 4.58
CA HIS A 108 16.04 -11.58 3.46
C HIS A 108 15.17 -10.70 2.57
N CYS A 109 13.93 -11.12 2.26
CA CYS A 109 13.01 -10.26 1.52
C CYS A 109 12.69 -8.96 2.28
N VAL A 110 12.40 -9.02 3.58
CA VAL A 110 12.08 -7.82 4.38
C VAL A 110 13.27 -6.88 4.52
N ILE A 111 14.50 -7.38 4.61
CA ILE A 111 15.71 -6.55 4.54
C ILE A 111 15.79 -5.83 3.19
N SER A 112 15.52 -6.53 2.09
CA SER A 112 15.48 -5.94 0.75
C SER A 112 14.42 -4.83 0.66
N ILE A 113 13.19 -5.10 1.11
CA ILE A 113 12.09 -4.13 1.16
C ILE A 113 12.47 -2.91 2.01
N GLY A 114 12.97 -3.13 3.23
CA GLY A 114 13.37 -2.04 4.13
C GLY A 114 14.44 -1.13 3.51
N CYS A 115 15.43 -1.72 2.85
CA CYS A 115 16.48 -0.99 2.15
C CYS A 115 15.93 -0.18 0.96
N ILE A 116 15.09 -0.78 0.11
CA ILE A 116 14.49 -0.11 -1.05
C ILE A 116 13.55 1.01 -0.57
N SER A 117 12.74 0.78 0.46
CA SER A 117 11.84 1.77 1.05
C SER A 117 12.60 2.99 1.58
N GLU A 118 13.65 2.75 2.38
CA GLU A 118 14.49 3.82 2.94
C GLU A 118 15.13 4.66 1.82
N TRP A 119 15.66 3.99 0.79
CA TRP A 119 16.22 4.67 -0.38
C TRP A 119 15.19 5.47 -1.16
N LEU A 120 14.02 4.89 -1.46
CA LEU A 120 12.96 5.59 -2.21
C LEU A 120 12.47 6.84 -1.47
N GLN A 121 12.61 6.87 -0.15
CA GLN A 121 12.20 7.99 0.69
C GLN A 121 13.28 9.09 0.78
N HIS A 122 14.55 8.72 0.80
CA HIS A 122 15.68 9.67 0.91
C HIS A 122 16.39 9.95 -0.41
N ARG A 123 15.77 9.59 -1.55
CA ARG A 123 16.35 9.71 -2.90
C ARG A 123 16.78 11.13 -3.29
N ALA A 124 16.21 12.17 -2.67
CA ALA A 124 16.55 13.56 -2.95
C ALA A 124 17.88 13.96 -2.25
N GLY A 125 18.99 13.86 -2.97
CA GLY A 125 20.29 14.43 -2.55
C GLY A 125 21.40 13.43 -2.23
N GLU A 126 21.21 12.13 -2.52
CA GLU A 126 22.24 11.11 -2.33
C GLU A 126 23.20 10.99 -3.53
N ASN A 127 24.44 10.57 -3.25
CA ASN A 127 25.47 10.34 -4.26
C ASN A 127 25.20 9.02 -5.03
N GLU A 128 25.44 9.01 -6.34
CA GLU A 128 25.23 7.87 -7.25
C GLU A 128 25.93 6.58 -6.78
N GLN A 129 27.10 6.72 -6.15
CA GLN A 129 27.84 5.58 -5.61
C GLN A 129 27.13 4.92 -4.40
N ILE A 130 26.43 5.72 -3.58
CA ILE A 130 25.64 5.21 -2.45
C ILE A 130 24.40 4.48 -2.99
N HIS A 131 23.80 5.00 -4.07
CA HIS A 131 22.68 4.33 -4.74
C HIS A 131 23.04 2.94 -5.26
N LEU A 132 24.19 2.80 -5.94
CA LEU A 132 24.67 1.52 -6.44
C LEU A 132 24.94 0.52 -5.30
N GLN A 133 25.48 0.99 -4.18
CA GLN A 133 25.73 0.15 -2.99
C GLN A 133 24.43 -0.35 -2.36
N ASN A 134 23.44 0.54 -2.18
CA ASN A 134 22.14 0.17 -1.62
C ASN A 134 21.38 -0.80 -2.54
N ALA A 135 21.40 -0.55 -3.86
CA ALA A 135 20.80 -1.45 -4.84
C ALA A 135 21.47 -2.83 -4.84
N ALA A 136 22.81 -2.88 -4.81
CA ALA A 136 23.54 -4.15 -4.71
C ALA A 136 23.24 -4.91 -3.41
N PHE A 137 23.09 -4.19 -2.30
CA PHE A 137 22.72 -4.78 -1.01
C PHE A 137 21.30 -5.37 -1.02
N ALA A 138 20.32 -4.64 -1.56
CA ALA A 138 18.95 -5.12 -1.72
C ALA A 138 18.88 -6.36 -2.63
N LEU A 139 19.61 -6.35 -3.76
CA LEU A 139 19.70 -7.46 -4.70
C LEU A 139 20.39 -8.70 -4.08
N HIS A 140 21.44 -8.50 -3.29
CA HIS A 140 22.09 -9.59 -2.56
C HIS A 140 21.09 -10.35 -1.68
N HIS A 141 20.28 -9.62 -0.92
CA HIS A 141 19.26 -10.24 -0.07
C HIS A 141 18.11 -10.87 -0.85
N TYR A 142 17.67 -10.25 -1.95
CA TYR A 142 16.71 -10.87 -2.87
C TYR A 142 17.21 -12.24 -3.36
N ASN A 143 18.47 -12.30 -3.83
CA ASN A 143 19.07 -13.54 -4.32
C ASN A 143 19.28 -14.58 -3.21
N ALA A 144 19.63 -14.12 -2.00
CA ALA A 144 19.76 -15.00 -0.84
C ALA A 144 18.40 -15.66 -0.49
N ALA A 145 17.30 -14.90 -0.51
CA ALA A 145 15.96 -15.45 -0.29
C ALA A 145 15.60 -16.52 -1.34
N MET A 146 15.90 -16.28 -2.62
CA MET A 146 15.69 -17.29 -3.67
C MET A 146 16.55 -18.54 -3.45
N HIS A 147 17.81 -18.37 -3.02
CA HIS A 147 18.71 -19.49 -2.74
C HIS A 147 18.18 -20.36 -1.58
N GLU A 148 17.71 -19.73 -0.49
CA GLU A 148 17.10 -20.43 0.65
C GLU A 148 15.92 -21.29 0.22
N LEU A 149 15.06 -20.79 -0.68
CA LEU A 149 13.92 -21.59 -1.18
C LEU A 149 14.37 -22.73 -2.09
N ARG A 150 15.37 -22.49 -2.95
CA ARG A 150 15.87 -23.49 -3.92
C ARG A 150 16.70 -24.61 -3.29
N SER A 151 17.34 -24.34 -2.15
CA SER A 151 18.13 -25.34 -1.43
C SER A 151 17.28 -26.30 -0.59
N MET A 152 16.00 -26.00 -0.37
CA MET A 152 15.10 -26.88 0.39
C MET A 152 14.72 -28.13 -0.41
N PRO A 153 14.71 -29.33 0.21
CA PRO A 153 14.18 -30.54 -0.41
C PRO A 153 12.70 -30.37 -0.80
N LEU A 154 12.28 -30.99 -1.90
CA LEU A 154 10.90 -30.89 -2.42
C LEU A 154 9.84 -31.31 -1.39
N VAL A 155 10.10 -32.35 -0.60
CA VAL A 155 9.19 -32.82 0.46
C VAL A 155 8.98 -31.72 1.50
N THR A 156 10.06 -31.09 1.96
CA THR A 156 10.00 -29.97 2.91
C THR A 156 9.30 -28.75 2.30
N LEU A 157 9.48 -28.48 1.00
CA LEU A 157 8.77 -27.38 0.32
C LEU A 157 7.26 -27.60 0.29
N GLN A 158 6.80 -28.85 0.18
CA GLN A 158 5.38 -29.18 0.16
C GLN A 158 4.70 -28.93 1.52
N ASP A 159 5.40 -29.19 2.62
CA ASP A 159 4.90 -28.87 3.97
C ASP A 159 4.97 -27.36 4.28
N ARG A 160 5.87 -26.65 3.60
CA ARG A 160 6.12 -25.21 3.83
C ARG A 160 5.48 -24.30 2.79
N GLN A 161 4.56 -24.81 1.97
CA GLN A 161 3.84 -24.02 0.96
C GLN A 161 3.25 -22.70 1.49
N PRO A 162 2.65 -22.63 2.70
CA PRO A 162 2.16 -21.36 3.24
C PRO A 162 3.24 -20.28 3.42
N VAL A 163 4.46 -20.69 3.81
CA VAL A 163 5.61 -19.80 3.94
C VAL A 163 6.11 -19.37 2.57
N VAL A 164 6.19 -20.30 1.61
CA VAL A 164 6.55 -19.99 0.21
C VAL A 164 5.57 -18.97 -0.37
N LEU A 165 4.28 -19.07 -0.05
CA LEU A 165 3.26 -18.12 -0.49
C LEU A 165 3.47 -16.73 0.11
N LEU A 166 3.81 -16.63 1.39
CA LEU A 166 4.19 -15.37 2.02
C LEU A 166 5.43 -14.77 1.34
N VAL A 167 6.48 -15.56 1.14
CA VAL A 167 7.71 -15.09 0.48
C VAL A 167 7.43 -14.65 -0.96
N CYS A 168 6.50 -15.33 -1.66
CA CYS A 168 6.04 -14.90 -2.97
C CYS A 168 5.40 -13.51 -2.95
N LEU A 169 4.56 -13.20 -1.94
CA LEU A 169 4.00 -11.86 -1.75
C LEU A 169 5.09 -10.81 -1.46
N LEU A 170 6.11 -11.17 -0.68
CA LEU A 170 7.25 -10.29 -0.43
C LEU A 170 8.07 -10.02 -1.70
N PHE A 171 8.27 -11.03 -2.56
CA PHE A 171 8.89 -10.82 -3.87
C PHE A 171 8.06 -9.91 -4.76
N ILE A 172 6.74 -10.12 -4.86
CA ILE A 172 5.83 -9.21 -5.58
C ILE A 172 6.03 -7.77 -5.11
N THR A 173 6.12 -7.55 -3.80
CA THR A 173 6.35 -6.22 -3.21
C THR A 173 7.68 -5.62 -3.68
N ILE A 174 8.78 -6.38 -3.62
CA ILE A 174 10.10 -5.94 -4.08
C ILE A 174 10.08 -5.60 -5.58
N GLU A 175 9.44 -6.42 -6.40
CA GLU A 175 9.34 -6.21 -7.85
C GLU A 175 8.50 -4.97 -8.18
N LEU A 176 7.37 -4.76 -7.50
CA LEU A 176 6.52 -3.57 -7.69
C LEU A 176 7.24 -2.29 -7.26
N MET A 177 7.98 -2.32 -6.14
CA MET A 177 8.78 -1.17 -5.69
C MET A 177 9.92 -0.81 -6.66
N GLN A 178 10.44 -1.79 -7.38
CA GLN A 178 11.44 -1.61 -8.45
C GLN A 178 10.81 -1.40 -9.84
N SER A 179 9.48 -1.33 -9.92
CA SER A 179 8.72 -1.18 -11.16
C SER A 179 8.90 -2.33 -12.18
N ASN A 180 9.32 -3.51 -11.73
CA ASN A 180 9.46 -4.71 -12.55
C ASN A 180 8.15 -5.52 -12.56
N ARG A 181 7.22 -5.09 -13.42
CA ARG A 181 5.86 -5.63 -13.45
C ARG A 181 5.80 -7.07 -13.91
N ASP A 182 6.58 -7.45 -14.90
CA ASP A 182 6.50 -8.79 -15.49
C ASP A 182 6.89 -9.85 -14.45
N ALA A 183 7.94 -9.59 -13.66
CA ALA A 183 8.32 -10.45 -12.55
C ALA A 183 7.26 -10.46 -11.43
N ALA A 184 6.73 -9.30 -11.05
CA ALA A 184 5.64 -9.22 -10.06
C ALA A 184 4.42 -10.05 -10.50
N MET A 185 4.05 -9.97 -11.78
CA MET A 185 2.92 -10.73 -12.33
C MET A 185 3.23 -12.21 -12.44
N ALA A 186 4.46 -12.59 -12.80
CA ALA A 186 4.90 -13.97 -12.77
C ALA A 186 4.77 -14.54 -11.34
N HIS A 187 5.28 -13.84 -10.32
CA HIS A 187 5.11 -14.26 -8.93
C HIS A 187 3.63 -14.36 -8.53
N CYS A 188 2.81 -13.37 -8.88
CA CYS A 188 1.38 -13.38 -8.59
C CYS A 188 0.67 -14.61 -9.20
N LYS A 189 0.96 -14.95 -10.46
CA LYS A 189 0.40 -16.13 -11.15
C LYS A 189 0.80 -17.44 -10.45
N HIS A 190 2.07 -17.61 -10.10
CA HIS A 190 2.53 -18.79 -9.34
C HIS A 190 1.94 -18.84 -7.93
N GLY A 191 1.78 -17.69 -7.26
CA GLY A 191 1.13 -17.59 -5.96
C GLY A 191 -0.31 -18.10 -5.99
N PHE A 192 -1.11 -17.70 -6.97
CA PHE A 192 -2.48 -18.23 -7.13
C PHE A 192 -2.52 -19.73 -7.42
N GLN A 193 -1.53 -20.29 -8.13
CA GLN A 193 -1.43 -21.74 -8.31
C GLN A 193 -1.17 -22.46 -6.97
N LEU A 194 -0.28 -21.91 -6.14
CA LEU A 194 0.02 -22.43 -4.81
C LEU A 194 -1.16 -22.28 -3.84
N MET A 195 -1.95 -21.22 -4.01
CA MET A 195 -3.13 -20.95 -3.18
C MET A 195 -4.19 -22.02 -3.29
N LYS A 196 -4.34 -22.69 -4.45
CA LYS A 196 -5.34 -23.76 -4.63
C LYS A 196 -5.22 -24.86 -3.58
N HIS A 197 -4.00 -25.15 -3.13
CA HIS A 197 -3.74 -26.19 -2.12
C HIS A 197 -3.58 -25.63 -0.71
N THR A 198 -3.13 -24.38 -0.56
CA THR A 198 -2.84 -23.81 0.76
C THR A 198 -4.07 -23.23 1.45
N VAL A 199 -5.00 -22.59 0.72
CA VAL A 199 -6.18 -21.94 1.34
C VAL A 199 -7.15 -22.95 1.98
N ALA A 200 -7.17 -24.19 1.48
CA ALA A 200 -7.99 -25.27 2.03
C ALA A 200 -7.38 -25.87 3.30
N ASN A 201 -6.05 -25.99 3.34
CA ASN A 201 -5.34 -26.67 4.42
C ASN A 201 -4.85 -25.72 5.54
N TYR A 202 -4.73 -24.43 5.25
CA TYR A 202 -4.15 -23.44 6.16
C TYR A 202 -5.03 -22.19 6.23
N PRO A 203 -5.96 -22.11 7.20
CA PRO A 203 -6.94 -21.01 7.31
C PRO A 203 -6.31 -19.61 7.30
N TRP A 204 -5.16 -19.44 7.94
CA TRP A 204 -4.46 -18.15 8.00
C TRP A 204 -4.03 -17.62 6.62
N THR A 205 -3.74 -18.50 5.65
CA THR A 205 -3.39 -18.09 4.30
C THR A 205 -4.59 -17.49 3.57
N ARG A 206 -5.78 -18.04 3.81
CA ARG A 206 -7.04 -17.52 3.30
C ARG A 206 -7.39 -16.19 3.97
N GLU A 207 -7.16 -16.08 5.28
CA GLU A 207 -7.49 -14.88 6.04
C GLU A 207 -6.56 -13.70 5.70
N HIS A 208 -5.25 -13.93 5.66
CA HIS A 208 -4.27 -12.84 5.58
C HIS A 208 -3.62 -12.65 4.21
N LEU A 209 -3.35 -13.74 3.46
CA LEU A 209 -2.63 -13.64 2.19
C LEU A 209 -3.57 -13.46 1.01
N LEU A 210 -4.69 -14.16 0.97
CA LEU A 210 -5.63 -14.11 -0.14
C LEU A 210 -6.15 -12.70 -0.46
N PRO A 211 -6.54 -11.86 0.53
CA PRO A 211 -6.95 -10.48 0.23
C PRO A 211 -5.84 -9.66 -0.42
N LEU A 212 -4.58 -9.86 -0.02
CA LEU A 212 -3.44 -9.15 -0.60
C LEU A 212 -3.15 -9.61 -2.04
N PHE A 213 -3.21 -10.92 -2.31
CA PHE A 213 -3.08 -11.46 -3.66
C PHE A 213 -4.18 -10.97 -4.60
N LYS A 214 -5.43 -10.83 -4.14
CA LYS A 214 -6.54 -10.24 -4.92
C LYS A 214 -6.29 -8.77 -5.24
N ARG A 215 -5.78 -7.99 -4.28
CA ARG A 215 -5.41 -6.58 -4.49
C ARG A 215 -4.26 -6.42 -5.48
N VAL A 216 -3.22 -7.26 -5.40
CA VAL A 216 -2.14 -7.29 -6.40
C VAL A 216 -2.66 -7.65 -7.78
N SER A 217 -3.53 -8.65 -7.91
CA SER A 217 -4.03 -9.06 -9.23
C SER A 217 -4.93 -8.02 -9.88
N ALA A 218 -5.63 -7.19 -9.10
CA ALA A 218 -6.33 -6.02 -9.62
C ALA A 218 -5.37 -5.10 -10.42
N VAL A 219 -4.15 -4.88 -9.93
CA VAL A 219 -3.10 -4.13 -10.65
C VAL A 219 -2.73 -4.80 -11.98
N ALA A 220 -2.66 -6.13 -12.03
CA ALA A 220 -2.39 -6.89 -13.25
C ALA A 220 -3.42 -6.60 -14.35
N PHE A 221 -4.70 -6.69 -13.97
CA PHE A 221 -5.79 -6.50 -14.91
C PHE A 221 -5.91 -5.06 -15.38
N VAL A 222 -5.61 -4.06 -14.53
CA VAL A 222 -5.62 -2.65 -14.96
C VAL A 222 -4.62 -2.39 -16.09
N HIS A 223 -3.48 -3.09 -16.11
CA HIS A 223 -2.41 -2.86 -17.09
C HIS A 223 -2.45 -3.74 -18.34
N GLY A 224 -3.51 -4.54 -18.51
CA GLY A 224 -3.74 -5.28 -19.75
C GLY A 224 -3.00 -6.59 -19.86
N ASP A 225 -2.71 -7.24 -18.73
CA ASP A 225 -2.24 -8.63 -18.73
C ASP A 225 -3.32 -9.54 -19.37
N ASN A 226 -2.92 -10.58 -20.11
CA ASN A 226 -3.87 -11.45 -20.80
C ASN A 226 -4.74 -12.21 -19.77
N PRO A 227 -6.05 -11.97 -19.69
CA PRO A 227 -6.91 -12.58 -18.67
C PRO A 227 -7.02 -14.12 -18.81
N LYS A 228 -6.71 -14.66 -19.99
CA LYS A 228 -6.61 -16.11 -20.23
C LYS A 228 -5.31 -16.71 -19.71
N ALA A 229 -4.24 -15.92 -19.65
CA ALA A 229 -2.94 -16.34 -19.09
C ALA A 229 -2.90 -16.20 -17.55
N PHE A 230 -3.88 -15.53 -16.96
CA PHE A 230 -4.02 -15.42 -15.50
C PHE A 230 -4.82 -16.62 -14.95
N PRO A 231 -4.40 -17.23 -13.82
CA PRO A 231 -5.11 -18.34 -13.21
C PRO A 231 -6.60 -18.08 -12.98
N ASP A 232 -7.43 -19.13 -13.05
CA ASP A 232 -8.82 -19.03 -12.65
C ASP A 232 -8.93 -18.66 -11.17
N LEU A 233 -9.75 -17.65 -10.88
CA LEU A 233 -9.96 -17.14 -9.53
C LEU A 233 -11.22 -17.71 -8.87
N ARG A 234 -12.03 -18.46 -9.63
CA ARG A 234 -13.20 -19.18 -9.10
C ARG A 234 -12.77 -20.20 -8.05
N GLY A 235 -13.54 -20.27 -6.96
CA GLY A 235 -13.26 -21.07 -5.77
C GLY A 235 -12.47 -20.33 -4.70
N PHE A 236 -11.97 -19.14 -4.98
CA PHE A 236 -11.32 -18.29 -3.97
C PHE A 236 -12.26 -17.23 -3.38
N GLU A 237 -13.51 -17.15 -3.85
CA GLU A 237 -14.52 -16.24 -3.30
C GLU A 237 -14.85 -16.61 -1.86
N HIS A 238 -15.08 -15.59 -1.04
CA HIS A 238 -15.63 -15.75 0.30
C HIS A 238 -17.13 -15.99 0.20
N THR A 239 -17.66 -16.80 1.12
CA THR A 239 -19.10 -16.99 1.21
C THR A 239 -19.75 -15.64 1.50
N ALA A 240 -20.73 -15.26 0.68
CA ALA A 240 -21.46 -14.02 0.86
C ALA A 240 -22.10 -14.00 2.26
N PRO A 241 -21.75 -13.03 3.12
CA PRO A 241 -22.33 -12.96 4.45
C PRO A 241 -23.78 -12.47 4.37
N THR A 242 -24.60 -12.83 5.36
CA THR A 242 -25.97 -12.29 5.49
C THR A 242 -25.98 -10.87 6.06
N SER A 243 -24.88 -10.45 6.69
CA SER A 243 -24.66 -9.09 7.17
C SER A 243 -23.18 -8.82 7.44
N PHE A 244 -22.76 -7.55 7.34
CA PHE A 244 -21.42 -7.15 7.76
C PHE A 244 -21.38 -6.92 9.27
N MET A 245 -20.41 -7.55 9.94
CA MET A 245 -20.12 -7.32 11.36
C MET A 245 -19.02 -6.27 11.54
N THR A 246 -18.14 -6.18 10.56
CA THR A 246 -17.01 -5.25 10.54
C THR A 246 -16.81 -4.69 9.14
N MET A 247 -16.15 -3.54 9.04
CA MET A 247 -15.75 -2.96 7.76
C MET A 247 -14.85 -3.90 6.92
N SER A 248 -14.08 -4.77 7.59
CA SER A 248 -13.27 -5.80 6.91
C SER A 248 -14.13 -6.81 6.15
N ASN A 249 -15.34 -7.15 6.64
CA ASN A 249 -16.25 -8.03 5.89
C ASN A 249 -16.71 -7.38 4.58
N ALA A 250 -17.03 -6.09 4.63
CA ALA A 250 -17.38 -5.33 3.43
C ALA A 250 -16.21 -5.29 2.46
N GLN A 251 -15.00 -5.02 2.94
CA GLN A 251 -13.80 -5.01 2.11
C GLN A 251 -13.55 -6.34 1.40
N VAL A 252 -13.58 -7.46 2.14
CA VAL A 252 -13.28 -8.79 1.58
C VAL A 252 -14.26 -9.15 0.46
N MET A 253 -15.56 -8.89 0.66
CA MET A 253 -16.55 -9.12 -0.40
C MET A 253 -16.34 -8.20 -1.60
N LEU A 254 -15.96 -6.93 -1.38
CA LEU A 254 -15.71 -6.00 -2.48
C LEU A 254 -14.44 -6.34 -3.27
N ASP A 255 -13.38 -6.81 -2.60
CA ASP A 255 -12.14 -7.26 -3.26
C ASP A 255 -12.44 -8.45 -4.21
N ASP A 256 -13.38 -9.33 -3.83
CA ASP A 256 -13.86 -10.44 -4.66
C ASP A 256 -14.62 -9.91 -5.89
N ILE A 257 -15.55 -8.96 -5.69
CA ILE A 257 -16.29 -8.36 -6.81
C ILE A 257 -15.35 -7.60 -7.76
N LEU A 258 -14.38 -6.85 -7.20
CA LEU A 258 -13.43 -6.01 -7.93
C LEU A 258 -12.57 -6.83 -8.90
N VAL A 259 -11.96 -7.91 -8.42
CA VAL A 259 -11.05 -8.72 -9.24
C VAL A 259 -11.79 -9.45 -10.37
N HIS A 260 -13.01 -9.93 -10.11
CA HIS A 260 -13.85 -10.56 -11.13
C HIS A 260 -14.37 -9.54 -12.14
N THR A 261 -14.76 -8.34 -11.69
CA THR A 261 -15.16 -7.23 -12.56
C THR A 261 -14.03 -6.85 -13.52
N LEU A 262 -12.81 -6.67 -13.00
CA LEU A 262 -11.64 -6.35 -13.82
C LEU A 262 -11.34 -7.46 -14.83
N ARG A 263 -11.46 -8.73 -14.45
CA ARG A 263 -11.28 -9.85 -15.38
C ARG A 263 -12.35 -9.86 -16.47
N LEU A 264 -13.61 -9.64 -16.12
CA LEU A 264 -14.72 -9.53 -17.07
C LEU A 264 -14.46 -8.40 -18.06
N VAL A 265 -14.10 -7.21 -17.58
CA VAL A 265 -13.75 -6.06 -18.42
C VAL A 265 -12.64 -6.42 -19.40
N ARG A 266 -11.61 -7.16 -18.98
CA ARG A 266 -10.52 -7.57 -19.88
C ARG A 266 -10.96 -8.62 -20.90
N ASN A 267 -11.78 -9.58 -20.51
CA ASN A 267 -12.39 -10.49 -21.47
C ASN A 267 -13.31 -9.76 -22.45
N GLY A 268 -13.91 -8.64 -22.03
CA GLY A 268 -14.74 -7.77 -22.83
C GLY A 268 -13.99 -6.77 -23.72
N ASP A 269 -12.65 -6.68 -23.64
CA ASP A 269 -11.86 -5.71 -24.43
C ASP A 269 -12.09 -5.86 -25.94
N VAL A 270 -12.39 -7.07 -26.43
CA VAL A 270 -12.70 -7.33 -27.85
C VAL A 270 -13.96 -6.60 -28.31
N TYR A 271 -15.01 -6.56 -27.49
CA TYR A 271 -16.28 -5.89 -27.81
C TYR A 271 -16.13 -4.36 -27.78
N ARG A 272 -15.29 -3.83 -26.89
CA ARG A 272 -15.04 -2.37 -26.81
C ARG A 272 -14.07 -1.85 -27.86
N ARG A 273 -13.02 -2.61 -28.18
CA ARG A 273 -11.91 -2.14 -29.04
C ARG A 273 -12.06 -2.54 -30.49
N GLN A 274 -12.80 -3.61 -30.76
CA GLN A 274 -13.04 -4.13 -32.10
C GLN A 274 -14.52 -4.52 -32.25
N PRO A 275 -15.47 -3.58 -31.99
CA PRO A 275 -16.90 -3.86 -32.10
C PRO A 275 -17.27 -4.41 -33.49
N GLU A 276 -16.59 -3.96 -34.54
CA GLU A 276 -16.78 -4.41 -35.92
C GLU A 276 -16.49 -5.90 -36.16
N LYS A 277 -15.75 -6.56 -35.27
CA LYS A 277 -15.43 -8.00 -35.37
C LYS A 277 -16.32 -8.89 -34.51
N CYS A 278 -17.18 -8.31 -33.67
CA CYS A 278 -18.01 -9.05 -32.74
C CYS A 278 -19.49 -8.81 -33.02
N MET A 279 -20.22 -9.86 -33.42
CA MET A 279 -21.65 -9.75 -33.70
C MET A 279 -22.50 -9.68 -32.43
N SER A 280 -22.09 -10.35 -31.34
CA SER A 280 -22.82 -10.36 -30.06
C SER A 280 -21.91 -10.77 -28.90
N VAL A 281 -22.27 -10.32 -27.69
CA VAL A 281 -21.59 -10.71 -26.43
C VAL A 281 -21.91 -12.17 -26.11
N SER A 282 -20.91 -12.96 -25.71
CA SER A 282 -21.13 -14.37 -25.37
C SER A 282 -22.06 -14.51 -24.16
N PRO A 283 -22.95 -15.53 -24.14
CA PRO A 283 -23.88 -15.75 -23.02
C PRO A 283 -23.17 -15.90 -21.67
N GLU A 284 -21.99 -16.51 -21.64
CA GLU A 284 -21.19 -16.71 -20.43
C GLU A 284 -20.71 -15.38 -19.84
N LEU A 285 -20.26 -14.45 -20.69
CA LEU A 285 -19.82 -13.11 -20.25
C LEU A 285 -21.01 -12.25 -19.79
N SER A 286 -22.15 -12.37 -20.45
CA SER A 286 -23.39 -11.71 -20.04
C SER A 286 -23.91 -12.24 -18.70
N ALA A 287 -23.89 -13.57 -18.50
CA ALA A 287 -24.25 -14.18 -17.22
C ALA A 287 -23.29 -13.80 -16.09
N GLU A 288 -21.99 -13.69 -16.37
CA GLU A 288 -21.01 -13.19 -15.41
C GLU A 288 -21.26 -11.71 -15.05
N LYS A 289 -21.52 -10.85 -16.03
CA LYS A 289 -21.91 -9.46 -15.78
C LYS A 289 -23.10 -9.37 -14.84
N ALA A 290 -24.20 -10.08 -15.14
CA ALA A 290 -25.42 -10.08 -14.32
C ALA A 290 -25.16 -10.59 -12.89
N ARG A 291 -24.32 -11.62 -12.72
CA ARG A 291 -23.94 -12.13 -11.40
C ARG A 291 -23.18 -11.09 -10.58
N LEU A 292 -22.23 -10.39 -11.21
CA LEU A 292 -21.45 -9.36 -10.56
C LEU A 292 -22.29 -8.13 -10.20
N GLU A 293 -23.22 -7.73 -11.06
CA GLU A 293 -24.20 -6.68 -10.78
C GLU A 293 -25.03 -7.02 -9.55
N ALA A 294 -25.63 -8.22 -9.49
CA ALA A 294 -26.39 -8.67 -8.32
C ALA A 294 -25.54 -8.75 -7.04
N SER A 295 -24.27 -9.14 -7.16
CA SER A 295 -23.34 -9.19 -6.02
C SER A 295 -22.99 -7.79 -5.51
N LEU A 296 -22.85 -6.82 -6.42
CA LEU A 296 -22.56 -5.44 -6.12
C LEU A 296 -23.75 -4.72 -5.47
N ASP A 297 -24.97 -5.01 -5.93
CA ASP A 297 -26.21 -4.55 -5.30
C ASP A 297 -26.37 -5.12 -3.89
N THR A 298 -26.12 -6.43 -3.73
CA THR A 298 -26.10 -7.08 -2.41
C THR A 298 -25.08 -6.42 -1.49
N TRP A 299 -23.87 -6.19 -1.99
CA TRP A 299 -22.82 -5.52 -1.22
C TRP A 299 -23.26 -4.13 -0.73
N LYS A 300 -23.88 -3.32 -1.61
CA LYS A 300 -24.34 -1.98 -1.24
C LYS A 300 -25.42 -2.02 -0.17
N PHE A 301 -26.39 -2.92 -0.33
CA PHE A 301 -27.44 -3.12 0.66
C PHE A 301 -26.87 -3.47 2.04
N LEU A 302 -25.96 -4.45 2.09
CA LEU A 302 -25.31 -4.86 3.34
C LEU A 302 -24.42 -3.76 3.94
N TYR A 303 -23.78 -2.95 3.09
CA TYR A 303 -22.97 -1.82 3.51
C TYR A 303 -23.82 -0.71 4.14
N ASP A 304 -24.93 -0.34 3.50
CA ASP A 304 -25.83 0.70 4.01
C ASP A 304 -26.51 0.26 5.32
N ASP A 305 -26.95 -0.99 5.41
CA ASP A 305 -27.45 -1.57 6.66
C ASP A 305 -26.39 -1.46 7.77
N TYR A 306 -25.14 -1.81 7.49
CA TYR A 306 -24.05 -1.67 8.46
C TYR A 306 -23.81 -0.22 8.91
N GLN A 307 -23.87 0.76 8.01
CA GLN A 307 -23.67 2.17 8.33
C GLN A 307 -24.79 2.76 9.19
N THR A 308 -26.04 2.30 9.02
CA THR A 308 -27.19 2.81 9.78
C THR A 308 -27.32 2.21 11.19
N ARG A 309 -26.55 1.17 11.52
CA ARG A 309 -26.61 0.53 12.85
C ARG A 309 -26.11 1.50 13.94
N PRO A 310 -26.84 1.64 15.06
CA PRO A 310 -26.38 2.47 16.17
C PRO A 310 -25.06 1.92 16.72
N SER A 311 -24.04 2.78 16.82
CA SER A 311 -22.75 2.42 17.42
C SER A 311 -22.97 1.97 18.87
N SER A 312 -22.81 0.68 19.13
CA SER A 312 -23.00 0.05 20.44
C SER A 312 -21.84 0.29 21.43
N ARG A 313 -20.86 1.14 21.09
CA ARG A 313 -19.67 1.35 21.92
C ARG A 313 -19.93 2.39 23.01
N VAL A 314 -19.74 1.96 24.26
CA VAL A 314 -19.83 2.75 25.51
C VAL A 314 -18.70 3.80 25.62
N GLU A 315 -17.67 3.71 24.79
CA GLU A 315 -16.56 4.68 24.72
C GLU A 315 -16.43 5.26 23.31
N GLU A 316 -16.39 6.60 23.21
CA GLU A 316 -16.13 7.27 21.94
C GLU A 316 -14.77 6.82 21.38
N PRO A 317 -14.72 6.33 20.13
CA PRO A 317 -13.44 5.96 19.52
C PRO A 317 -12.52 7.18 19.42
N SER A 318 -11.22 6.96 19.65
CA SER A 318 -10.22 8.02 19.50
C SER A 318 -10.27 8.63 18.09
N GLN A 319 -9.93 9.92 17.97
CA GLN A 319 -9.96 10.64 16.68
C GLN A 319 -9.18 9.92 15.58
N ARG A 320 -8.08 9.24 15.92
CA ARG A 320 -7.28 8.46 14.97
C ARG A 320 -8.03 7.27 14.39
N VAL A 321 -8.85 6.59 15.19
CA VAL A 321 -9.65 5.44 14.77
C VAL A 321 -10.85 5.89 13.93
N LYS A 322 -11.48 7.02 14.29
CA LYS A 322 -12.53 7.66 13.48
C LYS A 322 -11.98 7.99 12.08
N ASN A 323 -10.89 8.74 12.00
CA ASN A 323 -10.25 9.10 10.71
C ASN A 323 -9.88 7.88 9.85
N ALA A 324 -9.32 6.81 10.44
CA ALA A 324 -8.97 5.59 9.70
C ALA A 324 -10.21 4.87 9.13
N THR A 325 -11.33 4.90 9.86
CA THR A 325 -12.60 4.30 9.43
C THR A 325 -13.22 5.10 8.29
N ASP A 326 -13.15 6.43 8.35
CA ASP A 326 -13.65 7.32 7.29
C ASP A 326 -12.86 7.14 5.98
N ILE A 327 -11.52 7.04 6.08
CA ILE A 327 -10.65 6.74 4.93
C ILE A 327 -11.00 5.37 4.33
N LEU A 328 -11.21 4.36 5.18
CA LEU A 328 -11.57 3.03 4.72
C LEU A 328 -12.92 3.04 3.99
N SER A 329 -13.93 3.71 4.57
CA SER A 329 -15.25 3.92 3.97
C SER A 329 -15.14 4.57 2.58
N PHE A 330 -14.37 5.65 2.47
CA PHE A 330 -14.09 6.34 1.21
C PHE A 330 -13.58 5.38 0.14
N PHE A 331 -12.53 4.62 0.44
CA PHE A 331 -11.95 3.72 -0.55
C PHE A 331 -12.89 2.60 -0.98
N LEU A 332 -13.70 2.08 -0.06
CA LEU A 332 -14.70 1.06 -0.38
C LEU A 332 -15.77 1.62 -1.32
N LEU A 333 -16.29 2.83 -1.05
CA LEU A 333 -17.26 3.48 -1.92
C LEU A 333 -16.67 3.83 -3.30
N CYS A 334 -15.41 4.29 -3.35
CA CYS A 334 -14.72 4.50 -4.62
C CYS A 334 -14.61 3.19 -5.41
N ARG A 335 -14.17 2.09 -4.79
CA ARG A 335 -14.06 0.77 -5.44
C ARG A 335 -15.43 0.27 -5.91
N TYR A 336 -16.48 0.46 -5.11
CA TYR A 336 -17.86 0.14 -5.47
C TYR A 336 -18.29 0.86 -6.74
N GLU A 337 -18.16 2.18 -6.79
CA GLU A 337 -18.50 2.96 -7.99
C GLU A 337 -17.65 2.58 -9.20
N SER A 338 -16.37 2.25 -8.97
CA SER A 338 -15.48 1.74 -10.01
C SER A 338 -16.02 0.46 -10.64
N CYS A 339 -16.43 -0.50 -9.82
CA CYS A 339 -17.03 -1.75 -10.28
C CYS A 339 -18.30 -1.49 -11.09
N ARG A 340 -19.19 -0.61 -10.63
CA ARG A 340 -20.43 -0.27 -11.37
C ARG A 340 -20.11 0.26 -12.76
N ILE A 341 -19.20 1.23 -12.84
CA ILE A 341 -18.77 1.84 -14.10
C ILE A 341 -18.20 0.79 -15.05
N TRP A 342 -17.34 -0.07 -14.52
CA TRP A 342 -16.66 -1.12 -15.27
C TRP A 342 -17.61 -2.19 -15.80
N LEU A 343 -18.59 -2.61 -15.00
CA LEU A 343 -19.61 -3.57 -15.44
C LEU A 343 -20.48 -2.97 -16.55
N ASN A 344 -20.95 -1.74 -16.36
CA ASN A 344 -21.81 -1.06 -17.33
C ASN A 344 -21.09 -0.80 -18.67
N THR A 345 -19.81 -0.43 -18.61
CA THR A 345 -19.00 -0.17 -19.81
C THR A 345 -18.37 -1.43 -20.40
N ALA A 346 -18.50 -2.61 -19.77
CA ALA A 346 -17.72 -3.81 -20.11
C ALA A 346 -17.81 -4.23 -21.59
N PHE A 347 -18.91 -3.95 -22.29
CA PHE A 347 -19.13 -4.40 -23.67
C PHE A 347 -19.38 -3.26 -24.68
N GLY A 348 -19.12 -2.00 -24.31
CA GLY A 348 -19.08 -0.89 -25.28
C GLY A 348 -20.43 -0.36 -25.76
N GLY A 349 -21.47 -0.40 -24.93
CA GLY A 349 -22.76 0.23 -25.27
C GLY A 349 -22.68 1.76 -25.30
N ASP A 350 -23.40 2.36 -26.25
CA ASP A 350 -23.44 3.82 -26.48
C ASP A 350 -24.27 4.60 -25.43
N ASP A 351 -25.15 3.93 -24.69
CA ASP A 351 -26.09 4.54 -23.72
C ASP A 351 -25.53 4.77 -22.30
N TYR A 352 -24.22 4.92 -22.16
CA TYR A 352 -23.63 5.01 -20.83
C TYR A 352 -23.60 6.45 -20.27
N ASP A 353 -24.36 6.69 -19.21
CA ASP A 353 -24.41 7.96 -18.48
C ASP A 353 -23.20 8.16 -17.55
N TYR A 354 -22.11 8.68 -18.12
CA TYR A 354 -20.92 9.07 -17.37
C TYR A 354 -21.18 10.18 -16.33
N MET A 355 -22.23 10.99 -16.49
CA MET A 355 -22.49 12.14 -15.62
C MET A 355 -23.00 11.68 -14.26
N THR A 356 -23.90 10.70 -14.23
CA THR A 356 -24.38 10.09 -12.98
C THR A 356 -23.23 9.55 -12.13
N HIS A 357 -22.25 8.91 -12.74
CA HIS A 357 -21.10 8.36 -11.99
C HIS A 357 -20.09 9.43 -11.56
N LEU A 358 -19.88 10.48 -12.35
CA LEU A 358 -19.07 11.61 -11.93
C LEU A 358 -19.69 12.29 -10.71
N GLU A 359 -21.02 12.42 -10.68
CA GLU A 359 -21.74 12.98 -9.54
C GLU A 359 -21.69 12.06 -8.32
N ALA A 360 -21.75 10.74 -8.51
CA ALA A 360 -21.55 9.76 -7.44
C ALA A 360 -20.15 9.91 -6.81
N TYR A 361 -19.09 10.04 -7.62
CA TYR A 361 -17.78 10.34 -7.08
C TYR A 361 -17.78 11.66 -6.31
N ARG A 362 -18.28 12.76 -6.90
CA ARG A 362 -18.33 14.06 -6.21
C ARG A 362 -19.03 13.99 -4.86
N THR A 363 -20.12 13.23 -4.79
CA THR A 363 -20.85 12.96 -3.54
C THR A 363 -19.95 12.25 -2.54
N ILE A 364 -19.28 11.15 -2.94
CA ILE A 364 -18.32 10.43 -2.09
C ILE A 364 -17.18 11.36 -1.62
N PHE A 365 -16.66 12.21 -2.51
CA PHE A 365 -15.61 13.19 -2.19
C PHE A 365 -16.09 14.28 -1.22
N ALA A 366 -17.35 14.71 -1.34
CA ALA A 366 -17.98 15.70 -0.47
C ALA A 366 -18.29 15.13 0.93
N GLU A 367 -18.81 13.90 1.00
CA GLU A 367 -19.11 13.19 2.26
C GLU A 367 -17.86 12.96 3.11
N VAL A 368 -16.73 12.68 2.46
CA VAL A 368 -15.43 12.47 3.12
C VAL A 368 -14.74 13.80 3.44
N GLY A 369 -15.29 14.91 2.94
CA GLY A 369 -14.78 16.25 3.23
C GLY A 369 -13.42 16.50 2.61
N ILE A 370 -13.21 16.16 1.33
CA ILE A 370 -11.90 16.31 0.67
C ILE A 370 -11.48 17.79 0.47
N GLY A 371 -12.39 18.75 0.73
CA GLY A 371 -12.06 20.17 0.94
C GLY A 371 -11.56 20.52 2.36
N SER A 372 -11.51 19.56 3.29
CA SER A 372 -10.97 19.75 4.63
C SER A 372 -9.45 19.58 4.60
N HIS A 373 -8.75 20.57 5.15
CA HIS A 373 -7.30 20.51 5.36
C HIS A 373 -6.85 19.23 6.12
N GLN A 374 -7.74 18.58 6.88
CA GLN A 374 -7.45 17.31 7.54
C GLN A 374 -7.30 16.14 6.55
N VAL A 375 -8.09 16.06 5.49
CA VAL A 375 -8.00 15.00 4.50
C VAL A 375 -6.79 15.21 3.62
N GLU A 376 -6.53 16.45 3.17
CA GLU A 376 -5.28 16.78 2.50
C GLU A 376 -4.07 16.42 3.37
N LYS A 377 -4.09 16.63 4.69
CA LYS A 377 -3.02 16.17 5.60
C LYS A 377 -2.91 14.65 5.74
N LEU A 378 -4.00 13.92 5.62
CA LEU A 378 -4.00 12.45 5.65
C LEU A 378 -3.29 11.86 4.43
N PHE A 379 -3.33 12.58 3.31
CA PHE A 379 -2.61 12.23 2.09
C PHE A 379 -1.31 13.03 1.88
N ALA A 380 -1.11 14.15 2.57
CA ALA A 380 0.10 14.95 2.54
C ALA A 380 1.10 14.30 3.51
N GLY A 381 1.99 13.51 2.92
CA GLY A 381 3.02 12.82 3.64
C GLY A 381 4.00 12.17 2.68
N ASP A 382 5.01 11.59 3.29
CA ASP A 382 6.03 10.81 2.61
C ASP A 382 5.40 9.64 1.83
N VAL A 383 5.92 9.41 0.63
CA VAL A 383 5.27 8.58 -0.37
C VAL A 383 5.73 7.13 -0.18
N TYR A 384 4.86 6.24 0.32
CA TYR A 384 5.19 4.83 0.59
C TYR A 384 4.44 3.86 -0.32
N PHE A 385 5.04 2.70 -0.61
CA PHE A 385 4.36 1.66 -1.39
C PHE A 385 3.13 1.14 -0.64
N THR A 386 1.99 1.01 -1.34
CA THR A 386 0.81 0.29 -0.88
C THR A 386 0.34 -0.67 -1.97
N VAL A 387 -0.20 -1.82 -1.57
CA VAL A 387 -0.78 -2.82 -2.48
C VAL A 387 -2.20 -2.41 -2.90
N ASP A 388 -2.77 -1.45 -2.20
CA ASP A 388 -4.14 -1.00 -2.41
C ASP A 388 -4.30 -0.22 -3.70
N VAL A 389 -5.35 -0.57 -4.41
CA VAL A 389 -5.82 0.16 -5.58
C VAL A 389 -6.81 1.21 -5.08
N GLY A 390 -6.46 2.49 -5.21
CA GLY A 390 -7.38 3.59 -4.97
C GLY A 390 -8.23 3.90 -6.18
N TYR A 391 -8.63 5.16 -6.34
CA TYR A 391 -9.60 5.57 -7.38
C TYR A 391 -8.94 5.85 -8.75
N PHE A 392 -7.60 5.82 -8.85
CA PHE A 392 -6.90 6.14 -10.10
C PHE A 392 -7.22 5.19 -11.25
N PRO A 393 -7.35 3.85 -11.09
CA PRO A 393 -7.73 3.01 -12.22
C PRO A 393 -9.11 3.30 -12.78
N SER A 394 -10.00 3.81 -11.93
CA SER A 394 -11.37 4.19 -12.28
C SER A 394 -11.34 5.45 -13.12
N ILE A 395 -10.59 6.46 -12.70
CA ILE A 395 -10.31 7.66 -13.51
C ILE A 395 -9.57 7.29 -14.80
N SER A 396 -8.54 6.43 -14.73
CA SER A 396 -7.75 5.98 -15.89
C SER A 396 -8.62 5.31 -16.94
N LEU A 397 -9.58 4.48 -16.53
CA LEU A 397 -10.48 3.83 -17.47
C LEU A 397 -11.44 4.83 -18.11
N VAL A 398 -12.01 5.78 -17.34
CA VAL A 398 -12.82 6.86 -17.91
C VAL A 398 -11.98 7.69 -18.89
N MET A 399 -10.76 8.11 -18.52
CA MET A 399 -9.89 8.89 -19.41
C MET A 399 -9.50 8.16 -20.70
N THR A 400 -9.27 6.84 -20.64
CA THR A 400 -8.72 6.08 -21.77
C THR A 400 -9.77 5.32 -22.58
N LYS A 401 -10.97 5.11 -22.04
CA LYS A 401 -12.02 4.27 -22.65
C LYS A 401 -13.38 4.94 -22.77
N CYS A 402 -13.57 6.16 -22.24
CA CYS A 402 -14.77 6.94 -22.45
C CYS A 402 -14.76 7.62 -23.83
N HIS A 403 -15.81 7.43 -24.62
CA HIS A 403 -16.00 8.11 -25.90
C HIS A 403 -16.40 9.60 -25.73
N HIS A 404 -16.96 9.96 -24.56
CA HIS A 404 -17.43 11.32 -24.25
C HIS A 404 -16.26 12.23 -23.83
N LEU A 405 -15.92 13.22 -24.66
CA LEU A 405 -14.78 14.12 -24.42
C LEU A 405 -14.91 14.91 -23.11
N GLU A 406 -16.09 15.42 -22.80
CA GLU A 406 -16.31 16.20 -21.57
C GLU A 406 -16.11 15.35 -20.31
N SER A 407 -16.55 14.09 -20.33
CA SER A 407 -16.33 13.16 -19.21
C SER A 407 -14.84 12.84 -19.01
N ARG A 408 -14.07 12.73 -20.12
CA ARG A 408 -12.60 12.59 -20.05
C ARG A 408 -11.93 13.82 -19.46
N LEU A 409 -12.32 15.02 -19.89
CA LEU A 409 -11.75 16.29 -19.40
C LEU A 409 -12.09 16.55 -17.93
N ARG A 410 -13.33 16.26 -17.50
CA ARG A 410 -13.74 16.36 -16.09
C ARG A 410 -13.01 15.34 -15.21
N SER A 411 -12.79 14.12 -15.70
CA SER A 411 -11.99 13.10 -14.99
C SER A 411 -10.51 13.48 -14.86
N LEU A 412 -9.95 14.16 -15.87
CA LEU A 412 -8.61 14.78 -15.78
C LEU A 412 -8.56 15.85 -14.68
N GLY A 413 -9.63 16.64 -14.53
CA GLY A 413 -9.77 17.62 -13.45
C GLY A 413 -9.83 17.02 -12.03
N MET A 414 -10.05 15.71 -11.91
CA MET A 414 -10.01 14.96 -10.64
C MET A 414 -8.62 14.37 -10.32
N MET A 415 -7.64 14.47 -11.22
CA MET A 415 -6.24 14.10 -10.95
C MET A 415 -5.53 14.86 -9.81
N PRO A 416 -5.84 16.13 -9.47
CA PRO A 416 -5.17 16.82 -8.38
C PRO A 416 -5.67 16.37 -7.00
N LEU A 417 -6.70 15.53 -6.93
CA LEU A 417 -7.05 14.84 -5.70
C LEU A 417 -5.88 13.92 -5.31
N PRO A 418 -5.54 13.83 -4.02
CA PRO A 418 -4.48 12.93 -3.60
C PRO A 418 -4.93 11.48 -3.80
N GLY A 419 -4.40 10.82 -4.83
CA GLY A 419 -4.31 9.36 -4.83
C GLY A 419 -3.49 8.89 -3.63
N LEU A 420 -3.58 7.60 -3.27
CA LEU A 420 -2.67 7.05 -2.25
C LEU A 420 -1.24 7.48 -2.61
N PRO A 421 -0.44 7.94 -1.63
CA PRO A 421 0.96 8.23 -1.88
C PRO A 421 1.57 6.97 -2.53
N LYS A 422 1.97 7.04 -3.82
CA LYS A 422 2.47 5.93 -4.68
C LYS A 422 1.47 4.93 -5.27
N GLU A 423 0.22 5.32 -5.57
CA GLU A 423 -0.54 4.62 -6.64
C GLU A 423 0.28 4.51 -7.94
N HIS A 424 1.18 5.47 -8.17
CA HIS A 424 2.14 5.50 -9.28
C HIS A 424 3.13 4.33 -9.36
N LEU A 425 3.51 3.61 -8.29
CA LEU A 425 4.45 2.46 -8.44
C LEU A 425 3.75 1.25 -9.07
N CYS A 426 2.49 1.01 -8.68
CA CYS A 426 1.64 0.02 -9.33
C CYS A 426 1.17 0.51 -10.71
N LEU A 427 1.04 1.83 -10.95
CA LEU A 427 0.38 2.42 -12.14
C LEU A 427 1.30 3.11 -13.17
N SER A 428 2.61 3.24 -12.95
CA SER A 428 3.58 3.75 -13.93
C SER A 428 3.88 2.79 -15.10
N ALA A 429 2.91 2.54 -15.98
CA ALA A 429 3.21 2.27 -17.39
C ALA A 429 1.95 2.49 -18.22
N LYS A 430 2.09 3.36 -19.23
CA LYS A 430 1.13 3.69 -20.30
C LYS A 430 0.08 4.75 -19.97
N ILE A 431 0.52 5.94 -19.58
CA ILE A 431 0.00 7.14 -20.26
C ILE A 431 0.99 7.40 -21.39
N GLY A 432 0.58 7.18 -22.65
CA GLY A 432 1.45 7.05 -23.81
C GLY A 432 2.65 7.99 -23.83
N GLY A 433 3.86 7.43 -23.81
CA GLY A 433 5.11 8.15 -24.09
C GLY A 433 5.49 9.31 -23.17
N CYS A 434 4.71 9.64 -22.14
CA CYS A 434 5.06 10.72 -21.22
C CYS A 434 6.02 10.21 -20.15
N ASN A 435 7.26 10.66 -20.24
CA ASN A 435 8.28 10.47 -19.20
C ASN A 435 7.75 10.92 -17.83
N MET A 436 8.31 10.33 -16.77
CA MET A 436 7.93 10.56 -15.38
C MET A 436 8.04 12.05 -14.95
N GLU A 437 8.82 12.86 -15.68
CA GLU A 437 8.86 14.32 -15.53
C GLU A 437 7.56 15.00 -15.97
N SER A 438 6.87 14.48 -16.99
CA SER A 438 5.60 14.99 -17.47
C SER A 438 4.46 14.78 -16.48
N ALA A 439 4.50 13.70 -15.67
CA ALA A 439 3.51 13.47 -14.62
C ALA A 439 3.68 14.45 -13.44
N LYS A 440 4.93 14.77 -13.08
CA LYS A 440 5.24 15.88 -12.15
C LYS A 440 4.80 17.22 -12.74
N LEU A 441 5.00 17.44 -14.04
CA LEU A 441 4.53 18.62 -14.73
C LEU A 441 3.00 18.71 -14.71
N VAL A 442 2.26 17.63 -14.98
CA VAL A 442 0.79 17.60 -14.89
C VAL A 442 0.31 17.88 -13.47
N TYR A 443 0.97 17.30 -12.45
CA TYR A 443 0.68 17.56 -11.04
C TYR A 443 0.92 19.04 -10.67
N HIS A 444 2.05 19.63 -11.09
CA HIS A 444 2.35 21.04 -10.86
C HIS A 444 1.47 21.99 -11.68
N THR A 445 1.10 21.63 -12.90
CA THR A 445 0.21 22.43 -13.75
C THR A 445 -1.22 22.40 -13.21
N ALA A 446 -1.73 21.25 -12.76
CA ALA A 446 -3.03 21.15 -12.09
C ALA A 446 -3.06 21.93 -10.76
N HIS A 447 -1.98 21.89 -9.98
CA HIS A 447 -1.85 22.67 -8.76
C HIS A 447 -1.71 24.18 -9.03
N SER A 448 -1.12 24.57 -10.16
CA SER A 448 -1.02 25.98 -10.57
C SER A 448 -2.34 26.52 -11.12
N LEU A 449 -3.15 25.67 -11.76
CA LEU A 449 -4.50 26.03 -12.25
C LEU A 449 -5.50 26.25 -11.11
N ASN A 450 -5.36 25.51 -9.99
CA ASN A 450 -6.16 25.75 -8.78
C ASN A 450 -5.83 27.08 -8.09
N HIS A 451 -4.61 27.61 -8.26
CA HIS A 451 -4.24 28.94 -7.73
C HIS A 451 -4.67 30.11 -8.63
N LEU A 452 -5.12 29.84 -9.86
CA LEU A 452 -5.52 30.87 -10.83
C LEU A 452 -7.03 31.16 -10.84
N GLY A 453 -7.82 30.60 -9.93
CA GLY A 453 -9.21 31.02 -9.70
C GLY A 453 -10.09 30.99 -10.95
N LEU A 454 -10.08 29.88 -11.70
CA LEU A 454 -11.00 29.67 -12.82
C LEU A 454 -12.36 29.17 -12.32
N ASP A 455 -13.06 30.05 -11.60
CA ASP A 455 -14.48 29.96 -11.25
C ASP A 455 -15.38 30.68 -12.28
N ARG A 456 -14.87 30.96 -13.49
CA ARG A 456 -15.66 31.59 -14.56
C ARG A 456 -15.33 31.01 -15.93
N LEU A 457 -16.04 29.95 -16.30
CA LEU A 457 -16.46 29.78 -17.69
C LEU A 457 -17.98 29.82 -17.71
N SER A 458 -18.47 31.05 -17.70
CA SER A 458 -19.81 31.43 -18.13
C SER A 458 -20.07 30.94 -19.55
N LEU A 459 -21.25 30.34 -19.74
CA LEU A 459 -22.07 30.40 -20.94
C LEU A 459 -21.59 31.44 -21.95
N VAL A 460 -21.18 30.98 -23.14
CA VAL A 460 -21.36 31.73 -24.38
C VAL A 460 -21.81 30.74 -25.43
N GLU A 461 -23.10 30.79 -25.73
CA GLU A 461 -23.70 30.34 -26.98
C GLU A 461 -22.99 31.03 -28.16
N GLY A 462 -22.74 30.27 -29.23
CA GLY A 462 -22.20 30.74 -30.50
C GLY A 462 -22.08 29.60 -31.49
#